data_AF-A0A5E4FE23-F1
#
_entry.id   AF-A0A5E4FE23-F1
#
_cell.length_a   1.000
_cell.length_b   1.000
_cell.length_c   1.000
_cell.angle_alpha   90.00
_cell.angle_beta   90.00
_cell.angle_gamma   90.00
#
_symmetry.space_group_name_H-M   'P 1'
#
loop_
_entity.id
_entity.type
_entity.pdbx_description
1 polymer ?
#
loop_
_entity_poly.entity_id
_entity_poly.type
_entity_poly.pdbx_seq_one_letter_code
_entity_poly.pdbx_strand_id
1 'polypeptide(L)'
;MPLTLCSLSIIHVLDLSQNNISGALPHCLNNITALSYELYNFTIADIFVQLVWKGVDIEFGRSIKHLRSIDISSNHLVSEIPENIARRTPLSAQLQSFNYSQYMGNLGLCGPPVTQKCPGAETTQDPGITSGNKSDCNTEGDNDGLIYLGFYASIVLGFLIGFWGVYGTLLLKSSWRYAYFQVLNDTKDWIYVTTALHTEKLQWRLQR
;
A
#
# COMPACT_ATOMS: atom_id res chain seq x y z
N MET A 1 6.31 -23.85 3.83
CA MET A 1 6.81 -22.80 4.75
C MET A 1 7.45 -23.43 6.00
N PRO A 2 8.59 -22.93 6.54
CA PRO A 2 9.32 -23.60 7.62
C PRO A 2 8.75 -23.35 9.03
N LEU A 3 8.81 -24.38 9.90
CA LEU A 3 8.41 -24.30 11.31
C LEU A 3 9.35 -23.45 12.18
N THR A 4 10.52 -23.05 11.66
CA THR A 4 11.44 -22.15 12.36
C THR A 4 10.79 -20.80 12.67
N LEU A 5 9.81 -20.37 11.87
CA LEU A 5 9.00 -19.18 12.15
C LEU A 5 8.21 -19.28 13.47
N CYS A 6 7.91 -20.50 13.91
CA CYS A 6 7.27 -20.75 15.20
C CYS A 6 8.18 -20.46 16.39
N SER A 7 9.51 -20.42 16.19
CA SER A 7 10.47 -20.05 17.23
C SER A 7 10.44 -18.55 17.52
N LEU A 8 9.84 -17.75 16.63
CA LEU A 8 9.77 -16.30 16.70
C LEU A 8 8.48 -15.85 17.40
N SER A 9 8.25 -16.33 18.63
CA SER A 9 7.02 -16.05 19.41
C SER A 9 6.81 -14.56 19.75
N ILE A 10 7.82 -13.72 19.50
CA ILE A 10 7.88 -12.29 19.86
C ILE A 10 7.93 -11.38 18.61
N ILE A 11 7.63 -11.92 17.43
CA ILE A 11 7.61 -11.13 16.19
C ILE A 11 6.46 -10.11 16.19
N HIS A 12 6.78 -8.88 15.81
CA HIS A 12 5.80 -7.78 15.72
C HIS A 12 5.45 -7.44 14.28
N VAL A 13 6.45 -7.47 13.39
CA VAL A 13 6.28 -7.20 11.96
C VAL A 13 6.88 -8.36 11.17
N LEU A 14 6.09 -8.92 10.26
CA LEU A 14 6.50 -9.98 9.35
C LEU A 14 6.12 -9.58 7.92
N ASP A 15 7.11 -9.36 7.08
CA ASP A 15 6.89 -9.13 5.64
C ASP A 15 7.56 -10.25 4.84
N LEU A 16 6.73 -11.09 4.25
CA LEU A 16 7.09 -12.14 3.31
C LEU A 16 6.43 -11.92 1.95
N SER A 17 5.93 -10.71 1.69
CA SER A 17 5.21 -10.39 0.46
C SER A 17 6.07 -10.60 -0.79
N GLN A 18 5.43 -10.94 -1.90
CA GLN A 18 6.09 -11.07 -3.22
C GLN A 18 7.25 -12.06 -3.21
N ASN A 19 7.02 -13.24 -2.64
CA ASN A 19 7.95 -14.35 -2.70
C ASN A 19 7.30 -15.56 -3.39
N ASN A 20 8.08 -16.61 -3.62
CA ASN A 20 7.58 -17.86 -4.22
C ASN A 20 7.27 -18.91 -3.14
N ILE A 21 6.84 -18.48 -1.95
CA ILE A 21 6.64 -19.37 -0.79
C ILE A 21 5.40 -20.22 -1.04
N SER A 22 5.55 -21.54 -0.92
CA SER A 22 4.47 -22.50 -1.08
C SER A 22 4.24 -23.37 0.16
N GLY A 23 3.06 -24.02 0.17
CA GLY A 23 2.61 -24.90 1.24
C GLY A 23 1.70 -24.21 2.26
N ALA A 24 1.34 -24.95 3.31
CA ALA A 24 0.43 -24.46 4.34
C ALA A 24 1.11 -23.47 5.30
N LEU A 25 0.32 -22.52 5.79
CA LEU A 25 0.71 -21.63 6.88
C LEU A 25 0.80 -22.43 8.19
N PRO A 26 1.89 -22.34 8.96
CA PRO A 26 2.05 -23.17 10.14
C PRO A 26 1.08 -22.74 11.26
N HIS A 27 0.39 -23.72 11.86
CA HIS A 27 -0.62 -23.50 12.92
C HIS A 27 -0.08 -22.74 14.15
N CYS A 28 1.23 -22.77 14.38
CA CYS A 28 1.89 -22.03 15.47
C CYS A 28 1.73 -20.51 15.36
N LEU A 29 1.47 -19.96 14.17
CA LEU A 29 1.21 -18.52 13.99
C LEU A 29 -0.02 -18.06 14.79
N ASN A 30 -0.93 -18.99 15.11
CA ASN A 30 -2.07 -18.73 15.96
C ASN A 30 -1.68 -18.38 17.42
N ASN A 31 -0.46 -18.72 17.86
CA ASN A 31 -0.01 -18.58 19.24
C ASN A 31 1.05 -17.48 19.44
N ILE A 32 1.30 -16.66 18.41
CA ILE A 32 2.28 -15.56 18.51
C ILE A 32 1.71 -14.46 19.40
N THR A 33 2.28 -14.40 20.59
CA THR A 33 1.85 -13.60 21.73
C THR A 33 2.12 -12.11 21.49
N ALA A 34 3.23 -11.76 20.82
CA ALA A 34 3.56 -10.36 20.52
C ALA A 34 2.60 -9.69 19.52
N LEU A 35 1.99 -10.45 18.62
CA LEU A 35 0.91 -9.96 17.76
C LEU A 35 -0.40 -9.81 18.54
N SER A 36 -0.60 -10.60 19.61
CA SER A 36 -1.88 -10.76 20.31
C SER A 36 -2.12 -9.85 21.52
N TYR A 37 -1.07 -9.40 22.24
CA TYR A 37 -1.22 -8.61 23.48
C TYR A 37 -1.10 -7.10 23.22
N GLU A 38 -1.97 -6.29 23.83
CA GLU A 38 -1.77 -4.84 23.91
C GLU A 38 -0.82 -4.53 25.08
N LEU A 39 0.36 -4.00 24.78
CA LEU A 39 1.32 -3.55 25.78
C LEU A 39 0.86 -2.22 26.41
N TYR A 40 -0.24 -2.26 27.16
CA TYR A 40 -0.77 -1.07 27.84
C TYR A 40 0.10 -0.62 29.03
N ASN A 41 1.01 -1.47 29.54
CA ASN A 41 1.73 -1.25 30.80
C ASN A 41 3.22 -1.65 30.76
N PHE A 42 3.94 -1.36 29.69
CA PHE A 42 5.38 -1.66 29.65
C PHE A 42 6.22 -0.38 29.74
N THR A 43 7.10 -0.33 30.74
CA THR A 43 8.02 0.78 30.98
C THR A 43 8.96 0.96 29.79
N ILE A 44 9.26 2.22 29.44
CA ILE A 44 9.95 2.68 28.22
C ILE A 44 11.36 2.07 28.02
N ALA A 45 11.90 1.35 29.01
CA ALA A 45 13.28 0.88 29.02
C ALA A 45 13.53 -0.38 28.18
N ASP A 46 12.52 -1.20 27.88
CA ASP A 46 12.76 -2.64 27.63
C ASP A 46 12.05 -3.24 26.39
N ILE A 47 11.50 -2.42 25.47
CA ILE A 47 10.84 -2.93 24.25
C ILE A 47 11.85 -3.04 23.11
N PHE A 48 12.28 -4.27 22.81
CA PHE A 48 12.88 -4.63 21.53
C PHE A 48 11.79 -5.11 20.57
N VAL A 49 11.70 -4.49 19.40
CA VAL A 49 10.78 -4.93 18.34
C VAL A 49 11.56 -5.79 17.36
N GLN A 50 11.19 -7.07 17.28
CA GLN A 50 11.68 -7.98 16.25
C GLN A 50 10.87 -7.80 14.98
N LEU A 51 11.56 -7.39 13.93
CA LEU A 51 11.04 -7.25 12.58
C LEU A 51 11.65 -8.34 11.71
N VAL A 52 10.82 -9.08 10.99
CA VAL A 52 11.29 -10.03 9.99
C VAL A 52 10.94 -9.51 8.61
N TRP A 53 11.97 -9.20 7.83
CA TRP A 53 11.82 -8.76 6.46
C TRP A 53 12.42 -9.81 5.53
N LYS A 54 11.58 -10.44 4.70
CA LYS A 54 11.98 -11.52 3.79
C LYS A 54 12.76 -12.66 4.46
N GLY A 55 12.40 -12.99 5.70
CA GLY A 55 13.07 -14.04 6.49
C GLY A 55 14.37 -13.60 7.16
N VAL A 56 14.69 -12.31 7.16
CA VAL A 56 15.84 -11.73 7.87
C VAL A 56 15.36 -11.03 9.14
N ASP A 57 15.93 -11.42 10.28
CA ASP A 57 15.65 -10.82 11.57
C ASP A 57 16.37 -9.46 11.70
N ILE A 58 15.62 -8.41 12.00
CA ILE A 58 16.08 -7.05 12.20
C ILE A 58 15.57 -6.56 13.55
N GLU A 59 16.49 -6.04 14.36
CA GLU A 59 16.18 -5.47 15.67
C GLU A 59 16.11 -3.94 15.58
N PHE A 60 14.96 -3.36 15.95
CA PHE A 60 14.78 -1.92 16.02
C PHE A 60 14.76 -1.42 17.47
N GLY A 61 15.43 -0.28 17.70
CA GLY A 61 15.48 0.42 18.99
C GLY A 61 14.18 1.16 19.38
N ARG A 62 14.22 1.73 20.59
CA ARG A 62 13.17 2.18 21.54
C ARG A 62 11.94 3.02 21.09
N SER A 63 11.53 3.08 19.83
CA SER A 63 10.46 4.03 19.40
C SER A 63 9.22 3.41 18.72
N ILE A 64 9.05 2.10 18.72
CA ILE A 64 8.00 1.46 17.92
C ILE A 64 6.96 0.75 18.81
N LYS A 65 6.13 1.54 19.49
CA LYS A 65 5.15 1.02 20.48
C LYS A 65 3.93 0.32 19.87
N HIS A 66 3.68 0.46 18.56
CA HIS A 66 2.41 0.05 17.95
C HIS A 66 2.53 -0.60 16.55
N LEU A 67 3.73 -0.83 16.00
CA LEU A 67 3.82 -1.45 14.68
C LEU A 67 3.58 -2.96 14.80
N ARG A 68 2.41 -3.37 14.32
CA ARG A 68 2.05 -4.76 14.08
C ARG A 68 1.57 -4.90 12.66
N SER A 69 2.25 -5.74 11.89
CA SER A 69 1.88 -5.97 10.49
C SER A 69 2.36 -7.33 10.04
N ILE A 70 1.47 -8.09 9.43
CA ILE A 70 1.82 -9.31 8.71
C ILE A 70 1.45 -9.10 7.24
N ASP A 71 2.42 -9.25 6.35
CA ASP A 71 2.20 -9.23 4.91
C ASP A 71 2.75 -10.52 4.31
N ILE A 72 1.87 -11.36 3.79
CA ILE A 72 2.18 -12.64 3.14
C ILE A 72 1.61 -12.66 1.72
N SER A 73 1.29 -11.50 1.17
CA SER A 73 0.67 -11.35 -0.13
C SER A 73 1.57 -11.83 -1.27
N SER A 74 0.98 -12.15 -2.42
CA SER A 74 1.68 -12.55 -3.64
C SER A 74 2.65 -13.71 -3.41
N ASN A 75 2.14 -14.82 -2.87
CA ASN A 75 2.84 -16.08 -2.65
C ASN A 75 1.96 -17.26 -3.15
N HIS A 76 2.39 -18.50 -2.91
CA HIS A 76 1.67 -19.73 -3.27
C HIS A 76 1.18 -20.51 -2.03
N LEU A 77 0.72 -19.79 -1.02
CA LEU A 77 0.27 -20.38 0.25
C LEU A 77 -1.09 -21.07 0.10
N VAL A 78 -1.26 -22.19 0.83
CA VAL A 78 -2.46 -23.04 0.76
C VAL A 78 -2.88 -23.48 2.17
N SER A 79 -3.79 -22.74 2.81
CA SER A 79 -4.37 -23.06 4.13
C SER A 79 -5.46 -22.08 4.54
N GLU A 80 -6.18 -22.39 5.62
CA GLU A 80 -7.02 -21.42 6.32
C GLU A 80 -6.16 -20.37 7.04
N ILE A 81 -6.58 -19.09 7.00
CA ILE A 81 -5.93 -18.01 7.75
C ILE A 81 -6.33 -18.13 9.24
N PRO A 82 -5.36 -18.25 10.17
CA PRO A 82 -5.67 -18.32 11.60
C PRO A 82 -6.42 -17.07 12.08
N GLU A 83 -7.53 -17.28 12.81
CA GLU A 83 -8.38 -16.19 13.30
C GLU A 83 -7.62 -15.15 14.14
N ASN A 84 -6.61 -15.58 14.89
CA ASN A 84 -5.83 -14.69 15.76
C ASN A 84 -5.01 -13.66 14.97
N ILE A 85 -4.52 -14.01 13.78
CA ILE A 85 -3.80 -13.07 12.90
C ILE A 85 -4.75 -12.28 12.01
N ALA A 86 -5.86 -12.89 11.58
CA ALA A 86 -6.89 -12.25 10.77
C ALA A 86 -7.60 -11.09 11.51
N ARG A 87 -7.89 -11.28 12.79
CA ARG A 87 -8.72 -10.37 13.58
C ARG A 87 -7.97 -9.17 14.16
N ARG A 88 -6.63 -9.23 14.28
CA ARG A 88 -5.89 -8.33 15.18
C ARG A 88 -4.65 -7.68 14.58
N THR A 89 -4.57 -7.51 13.26
CA THR A 89 -3.68 -6.49 12.67
C THR A 89 -4.32 -5.11 12.93
N PRO A 90 -3.92 -4.34 13.96
CA PRO A 90 -4.61 -3.13 14.34
C PRO A 90 -3.78 -1.94 13.86
N LEU A 91 -4.19 -1.26 12.78
CA LEU A 91 -3.63 0.05 12.47
C LEU A 91 -4.72 1.12 12.56
N SER A 92 -4.94 1.60 13.79
CA SER A 92 -5.76 2.76 14.15
C SER A 92 -7.25 2.68 13.79
N ALA A 93 -8.11 2.96 14.75
CA ALA A 93 -9.57 2.85 14.67
C ALA A 93 -10.28 3.73 13.61
N GLN A 94 -9.55 4.34 12.66
CA GLN A 94 -10.10 5.24 11.65
C GLN A 94 -10.23 4.63 10.25
N LEU A 95 -9.62 3.47 9.97
CA LEU A 95 -9.71 2.80 8.67
C LEU A 95 -9.97 1.30 8.85
N GLN A 96 -11.25 0.94 9.03
CA GLN A 96 -11.73 -0.44 9.10
C GLN A 96 -11.72 -1.14 7.71
N SER A 97 -10.67 -0.97 6.91
CA SER A 97 -10.42 -1.93 5.85
C SER A 97 -9.60 -3.05 6.48
N PHE A 98 -10.24 -4.21 6.75
CA PHE A 98 -9.49 -5.46 6.89
C PHE A 98 -8.46 -5.48 5.76
N ASN A 99 -7.18 -5.56 6.09
CA ASN A 99 -6.09 -5.32 5.14
C ASN A 99 -5.94 -6.55 4.23
N TYR A 100 -6.95 -6.80 3.41
CA TYR A 100 -7.10 -7.93 2.50
C TYR A 100 -5.90 -8.04 1.55
N SER A 101 -5.34 -6.89 1.15
CA SER A 101 -4.15 -6.82 0.31
C SER A 101 -2.95 -7.56 0.90
N GLN A 102 -2.81 -7.64 2.24
CA GLN A 102 -1.72 -8.35 2.93
C GLN A 102 -1.79 -9.88 2.79
N TYR A 103 -2.92 -10.41 2.33
CA TYR A 103 -3.16 -11.83 2.12
C TYR A 103 -3.42 -12.17 0.65
N MET A 104 -3.69 -11.15 -0.19
CA MET A 104 -4.05 -11.29 -1.60
C MET A 104 -2.94 -11.93 -2.43
N GLY A 105 -3.30 -12.53 -3.57
CA GLY A 105 -2.33 -13.14 -4.48
C GLY A 105 -1.90 -14.57 -4.11
N ASN A 106 -2.54 -15.17 -3.10
CA ASN A 106 -2.39 -16.59 -2.74
C ASN A 106 -3.66 -17.37 -3.14
N LEU A 107 -3.57 -18.25 -4.15
CA LEU A 107 -4.74 -18.94 -4.71
C LEU A 107 -5.37 -19.99 -3.77
N GLY A 108 -4.63 -20.45 -2.76
CA GLY A 108 -5.07 -21.48 -1.82
C GLY A 108 -5.34 -20.99 -0.40
N LEU A 109 -5.27 -19.68 -0.14
CA LEU A 109 -5.65 -19.12 1.16
C LEU A 109 -7.16 -18.96 1.24
N CYS A 110 -7.76 -19.43 2.33
CA CYS A 110 -9.20 -19.34 2.57
C CYS A 110 -9.51 -18.87 4.00
N GLY A 111 -10.74 -18.42 4.23
CA GLY A 111 -11.21 -17.86 5.50
C GLY A 111 -11.00 -16.33 5.62
N PRO A 112 -11.72 -15.65 6.52
CA PRO A 112 -11.57 -14.21 6.73
C PRO A 112 -10.12 -13.82 7.06
N PRO A 113 -9.59 -12.69 6.54
CA PRO A 113 -10.24 -11.62 5.80
C PRO A 113 -10.37 -11.87 4.28
N VAL A 114 -10.03 -13.05 3.78
CA VAL A 114 -10.13 -13.41 2.35
C VAL A 114 -11.53 -13.93 2.02
N THR A 115 -12.01 -13.64 0.81
CA THR A 115 -13.38 -13.98 0.34
C THR A 115 -13.57 -15.47 0.02
N GLN A 116 -12.49 -16.24 -0.13
CA GLN A 116 -12.54 -17.66 -0.43
C GLN A 116 -12.94 -18.47 0.80
N LYS A 117 -14.06 -19.20 0.73
CA LYS A 117 -14.49 -20.12 1.80
C LYS A 117 -13.64 -21.39 1.77
N CYS A 118 -13.28 -21.89 2.95
CA CYS A 118 -12.52 -23.13 3.06
C CYS A 118 -13.38 -24.36 2.70
N PRO A 119 -12.88 -25.31 1.89
CA PRO A 119 -13.59 -26.54 1.58
C PRO A 119 -13.66 -27.41 2.84
N GLY A 120 -14.83 -27.47 3.49
CA GLY A 120 -15.03 -28.31 4.68
C GLY A 120 -16.11 -27.85 5.66
N ALA A 121 -16.71 -26.67 5.49
CA ALA A 121 -17.76 -26.15 6.38
C ALA A 121 -19.20 -26.44 5.90
N GLU A 122 -19.46 -27.60 5.31
CA GLU A 122 -20.83 -28.03 4.99
C GLU A 122 -21.13 -29.42 5.56
N THR A 123 -21.85 -29.43 6.68
CA THR A 123 -22.72 -30.55 7.05
C THR A 123 -24.02 -30.47 6.26
N THR A 124 -24.32 -31.57 5.56
CA THR A 124 -25.63 -32.11 5.13
C THR A 124 -26.06 -31.90 3.67
N GLN A 125 -25.76 -32.93 2.85
CA GLN A 125 -26.53 -33.58 1.77
C GLN A 125 -27.01 -32.76 0.54
N ASP A 126 -26.42 -33.02 -0.64
CA ASP A 126 -26.94 -33.91 -1.72
C ASP A 126 -25.87 -34.05 -2.86
N PRO A 127 -25.81 -35.14 -3.67
CA PRO A 127 -24.66 -35.47 -4.50
C PRO A 127 -24.79 -34.96 -5.95
N GLY A 128 -23.71 -34.40 -6.48
CA GLY A 128 -23.60 -34.07 -7.89
C GLY A 128 -22.17 -33.74 -8.28
N ILE A 129 -21.41 -34.77 -8.66
CA ILE A 129 -20.09 -34.69 -9.30
C ILE A 129 -20.16 -33.72 -10.50
N THR A 130 -19.20 -32.79 -10.65
CA THR A 130 -18.26 -32.74 -11.80
C THR A 130 -17.12 -31.76 -11.53
N SER A 131 -15.92 -32.29 -11.72
CA SER A 131 -14.62 -31.61 -11.72
C SER A 131 -14.45 -30.72 -12.96
N GLY A 132 -13.83 -29.55 -12.78
CA GLY A 132 -13.06 -28.87 -13.82
C GLY A 132 -13.67 -27.60 -14.41
N ASN A 133 -12.94 -26.49 -14.21
CA ASN A 133 -13.02 -25.19 -14.89
C ASN A 133 -14.23 -24.30 -14.59
N LYS A 134 -14.08 -23.42 -13.60
CA LYS A 134 -14.39 -22.00 -13.84
C LYS A 134 -13.62 -21.08 -12.89
N SER A 135 -12.62 -20.42 -13.46
CA SER A 135 -12.07 -19.17 -12.95
C SER A 135 -13.11 -18.07 -13.13
N ASP A 136 -14.10 -18.02 -12.26
CA ASP A 136 -14.96 -16.84 -12.12
C ASP A 136 -14.73 -16.31 -10.70
N CYS A 137 -13.70 -15.47 -10.56
CA CYS A 137 -13.77 -14.43 -9.56
C CYS A 137 -14.88 -13.51 -10.07
N ASN A 138 -16.08 -13.62 -9.49
CA ASN A 138 -17.06 -12.57 -9.65
C ASN A 138 -16.36 -11.27 -9.28
N THR A 139 -16.20 -10.43 -10.29
CA THR A 139 -15.81 -9.03 -10.21
C THR A 139 -16.82 -8.33 -9.31
N GLU A 140 -16.62 -8.42 -8.00
CA GLU A 140 -17.26 -7.52 -7.06
C GLU A 140 -16.41 -6.24 -7.07
N GLY A 141 -16.65 -5.45 -8.11
CA GLY A 141 -15.91 -4.25 -8.44
C GLY A 141 -16.48 -3.48 -9.64
N ASP A 142 -17.72 -3.75 -10.06
CA ASP A 142 -18.40 -2.93 -11.09
C ASP A 142 -18.70 -1.50 -10.60
N ASN A 143 -18.54 -1.26 -9.29
CA ASN A 143 -18.66 0.06 -8.69
C ASN A 143 -17.32 0.82 -8.72
N ASP A 144 -16.19 0.11 -8.65
CA ASP A 144 -14.84 0.69 -8.55
C ASP A 144 -14.33 1.11 -9.93
N GLY A 145 -14.65 0.31 -10.95
CA GLY A 145 -14.39 0.65 -12.35
C GLY A 145 -15.15 1.91 -12.79
N LEU A 146 -16.39 2.09 -12.33
CA LEU A 146 -17.18 3.30 -12.62
C LEU A 146 -16.60 4.55 -11.93
N ILE A 147 -16.14 4.43 -10.69
CA ILE A 147 -15.50 5.53 -9.96
C ILE A 147 -14.16 5.91 -10.61
N TYR A 148 -13.36 4.93 -11.02
CA TYR A 148 -12.08 5.17 -11.70
C TYR A 148 -12.28 5.78 -13.08
N LEU A 149 -13.27 5.28 -13.84
CA LEU A 149 -13.67 5.83 -15.14
C LEU A 149 -14.22 7.26 -15.01
N GLY A 150 -15.04 7.52 -13.98
CA GLY A 150 -15.59 8.83 -13.69
C GLY A 150 -14.50 9.85 -13.30
N PHE A 151 -13.56 9.44 -12.46
CA PHE A 151 -12.40 10.27 -12.09
C PHE A 151 -11.55 10.60 -13.32
N TYR A 152 -11.22 9.61 -14.15
CA TYR A 152 -10.45 9.84 -15.37
C TYR A 152 -11.20 10.76 -16.36
N ALA A 153 -12.50 10.52 -16.56
CA ALA A 153 -13.34 11.38 -17.39
C ALA A 153 -13.36 12.82 -16.88
N SER A 154 -13.43 13.04 -15.56
CA SER A 154 -13.39 14.37 -14.95
C SER A 154 -12.05 15.08 -15.15
N ILE A 155 -10.92 14.36 -15.08
CA ILE A 155 -9.59 14.93 -15.37
C ILE A 155 -9.52 15.37 -16.82
N VAL A 156 -9.95 14.51 -17.74
CA VAL A 156 -9.89 14.80 -19.18
C VAL A 156 -10.80 15.97 -19.53
N LEU A 157 -12.04 15.99 -19.03
CA LEU A 157 -12.98 17.10 -19.24
C LEU A 157 -12.46 18.39 -18.57
N GLY A 158 -11.91 18.30 -17.36
CA GLY A 158 -11.30 19.43 -16.66
C GLY A 158 -10.11 20.01 -17.41
N PHE A 159 -9.26 19.16 -17.99
CA PHE A 159 -8.16 19.59 -18.84
C PHE A 159 -8.68 20.30 -20.09
N LEU A 160 -9.68 19.76 -20.78
CA LEU A 160 -10.24 20.41 -21.97
C LEU A 160 -10.87 21.77 -21.61
N ILE A 161 -11.68 21.85 -20.56
CA ILE A 161 -12.32 23.11 -20.18
C ILE A 161 -11.29 24.14 -19.70
N GLY A 162 -10.34 23.73 -18.85
CA GLY A 162 -9.33 24.61 -18.28
C GLY A 162 -8.29 25.07 -19.31
N PHE A 163 -7.73 24.13 -20.07
CA PHE A 163 -6.73 24.42 -21.09
C PHE A 163 -7.30 25.33 -22.18
N TRP A 164 -8.48 25.00 -22.72
CA TRP A 164 -9.08 25.79 -23.78
C TRP A 164 -9.72 27.10 -23.27
N GLY A 165 -10.13 27.18 -22.00
CA GLY A 165 -10.57 28.44 -21.39
C GLY A 165 -9.43 29.45 -21.27
N VAL A 166 -8.28 29.03 -20.77
CA VAL A 166 -7.09 29.89 -20.66
C VAL A 166 -6.49 30.19 -22.05
N TYR A 167 -6.34 29.15 -22.88
CA TYR A 167 -5.80 29.31 -24.22
C TYR A 167 -6.74 30.15 -25.13
N GLY A 168 -8.04 29.94 -25.03
CA GLY A 168 -9.05 30.69 -25.77
C GLY A 168 -9.14 32.16 -25.34
N THR A 169 -9.06 32.45 -24.03
CA THR A 169 -9.00 33.84 -23.56
C THR A 169 -7.73 34.56 -24.02
N LEU A 170 -6.59 33.86 -24.08
CA LEU A 170 -5.34 34.38 -24.64
C LEU A 170 -5.40 34.61 -26.16
N LEU A 171 -6.13 33.77 -26.91
CA LEU A 171 -6.25 33.91 -28.37
C LEU A 171 -7.30 34.94 -28.82
N LEU A 172 -8.40 35.10 -28.10
CA LEU A 172 -9.51 35.98 -28.51
C LEU A 172 -9.26 37.46 -28.18
N LYS A 173 -8.46 37.77 -27.16
CA LYS A 173 -8.14 39.14 -26.76
C LYS A 173 -6.69 39.49 -27.09
N SER A 174 -6.50 40.18 -28.21
CA SER A 174 -5.19 40.71 -28.65
C SER A 174 -4.47 41.52 -27.55
N SER A 175 -5.21 42.26 -26.73
CA SER A 175 -4.67 43.04 -25.60
C SER A 175 -4.10 42.16 -24.48
N TRP A 176 -4.75 41.03 -24.18
CA TRP A 176 -4.32 40.09 -23.13
C TRP A 176 -3.12 39.28 -23.58
N ARG A 177 -3.11 38.89 -24.86
CA ARG A 177 -1.96 38.26 -25.51
C ARG A 177 -0.70 39.12 -25.36
N TYR A 178 -0.81 40.40 -25.70
CA TYR A 178 0.33 41.32 -25.63
C TYR A 178 0.82 41.52 -24.20
N ALA A 179 -0.09 41.75 -23.24
CA ALA A 179 0.26 41.88 -21.82
C ALA A 179 0.94 40.62 -21.26
N TYR A 180 0.44 39.43 -21.61
CA TYR A 180 1.03 38.16 -21.20
C TYR A 180 2.46 37.99 -21.72
N PHE A 181 2.69 38.21 -23.02
CA PHE A 181 4.04 38.13 -23.59
C PHE A 181 4.99 39.19 -23.04
N GLN A 182 4.49 40.39 -22.74
CA GLN A 182 5.28 41.44 -22.14
C GLN A 182 5.77 41.04 -20.73
N VAL A 183 4.88 40.52 -19.88
CA VAL A 183 5.25 40.01 -18.55
C VAL A 183 6.28 38.88 -18.63
N LEU A 184 6.11 37.95 -19.58
CA LEU A 184 7.09 36.86 -19.77
C LEU A 184 8.47 37.39 -20.18
N ASN A 185 8.54 38.34 -21.10
CA ASN A 185 9.80 38.94 -21.53
C ASN A 185 10.47 39.71 -20.39
N ASP A 186 9.71 40.52 -19.65
CA ASP A 186 10.23 41.30 -18.52
C ASP A 186 10.74 40.38 -17.40
N THR A 187 10.03 39.29 -17.12
CA THR A 187 10.45 38.30 -16.12
C THR A 187 11.71 37.56 -16.58
N LYS A 188 11.79 37.19 -17.86
CA LYS A 188 12.96 36.52 -18.43
C LYS A 188 14.20 37.40 -18.36
N ASP A 189 14.08 38.69 -18.69
CA ASP A 189 15.18 39.64 -18.61
C ASP A 189 15.64 39.84 -17.16
N TRP A 190 14.70 39.97 -16.22
CA TRP A 190 15.04 40.07 -14.79
C TRP A 190 15.76 38.83 -14.27
N ILE A 191 15.28 37.62 -14.60
CA ILE A 191 15.95 36.36 -14.23
C ILE A 191 17.34 36.29 -14.87
N TYR A 192 17.46 36.63 -16.14
CA TYR A 192 18.73 36.60 -16.86
C TYR A 192 19.76 37.52 -16.20
N VAL A 193 19.40 38.77 -15.92
CA VAL A 193 20.28 39.76 -15.26
C VAL A 193 20.64 39.30 -13.85
N THR A 194 19.67 38.81 -13.07
CA THR A 194 19.91 38.33 -11.71
C THR A 194 20.86 37.13 -11.71
N THR A 195 20.63 36.18 -12.62
CA THR A 195 21.48 35.00 -12.78
C THR A 195 22.90 35.41 -13.19
N ALA A 196 23.05 36.29 -14.19
CA ALA A 196 24.34 36.81 -14.64
C ALA A 196 25.11 37.53 -13.51
N LEU A 197 24.43 38.37 -12.73
CA LEU A 197 25.03 39.06 -11.58
C LEU A 197 25.47 38.08 -10.47
N HIS A 198 24.67 37.06 -10.21
CA HIS A 198 25.01 36.04 -9.22
C HIS A 198 26.15 35.13 -9.69
N THR A 199 26.22 34.78 -10.97
CA THR A 199 27.34 33.99 -11.52
C THR A 199 28.66 34.77 -11.45
N GLU A 200 28.66 36.06 -11.83
CA GLU A 200 29.83 36.94 -11.71
C GLU A 200 30.28 37.07 -10.24
N LYS A 201 29.33 37.27 -9.32
CA LYS A 201 29.61 37.35 -7.89
C LYS A 201 30.13 36.03 -7.30
N LEU A 202 29.71 34.88 -7.83
CA LEU A 202 30.25 33.57 -7.45
C LEU A 202 31.66 33.35 -7.98
N GLN A 203 31.92 33.69 -9.25
CA GLN A 203 33.25 33.55 -9.86
C GLN A 203 34.29 34.39 -9.11
N TRP A 204 33.94 35.62 -8.74
CA TRP A 204 34.81 36.49 -7.92
C TRP A 204 35.15 35.87 -6.55
N ARG A 205 34.22 35.12 -5.94
CA ARG A 205 34.47 34.44 -4.65
C ARG A 205 35.29 33.17 -4.79
N LEU A 206 35.36 32.57 -5.97
CA LEU A 206 36.14 31.36 -6.24
C LEU A 206 37.60 31.66 -6.65
N GLN A 207 37.88 32.89 -7.12
CA GLN A 207 39.23 33.34 -7.49
C GLN A 207 40.01 34.00 -6.33
N ARG A 208 39.44 34.09 -5.12
CA ARG A 208 40.06 34.63 -3.90
C ARG A 208 40.27 33.53 -2.88
#